data_AF-A0A094TMI4-F1
#
_entry.id   AF-A0A094TMI4-F1
#
_cell.length_a   1.000
_cell.length_b   1.000
_cell.length_c   1.000
_cell.angle_alpha   90.00
_cell.angle_beta   90.00
_cell.angle_gamma   90.00
#
_symmetry.space_group_name_H-M   'P 1'
#
loop_
_entity.id
_entity.type
_entity.pdbx_description
1 polymer ?
#
loop_
_entity_poly.entity_id
_entity_poly.type
_entity_poly.pdbx_seq_one_letter_code
_entity_poly.pdbx_strand_id
1 'polypeptide(L)'
;MSDDQSSSNDNPGPKKGFLTLLNQWFHGEPKNRDDLMELIRDSEQKELIDPDTRDMLEGVMDIAEQRVRDIMIPRSQIVTLKRNQTLDECLDVIIDSAHSRFPVISEDKDHIEGLLMAKDLLPFMRTDAEPFSMDKVLRSAVVVPESKRVDRLLKEFRSQRYHMAIVIDEFGGVSGLVTIEDILELIVGEIEDEYDDEDDIDIRPLSRHAYSVRALTQIEDFNEAFGTHFSDEEVDTIGGLVMQAFGHLPARGETITIDNYQFKVVMADSRKIIQVYVHIPDDAPIPELGNDA
;
A
#
# COMPACT_ATOMS: atom_id res chain seq x y z
N MET A 1 56.92 -22.86 -69.71
CA MET A 1 56.14 -21.97 -70.60
C MET A 1 54.90 -21.59 -69.83
N SER A 2 54.78 -20.28 -69.58
CA SER A 2 53.57 -19.51 -69.32
C SER A 2 52.86 -19.69 -67.97
N ASP A 3 53.14 -18.71 -67.12
CA ASP A 3 52.25 -17.97 -66.23
C ASP A 3 50.76 -17.97 -66.63
N ASP A 4 49.84 -18.02 -65.65
CA ASP A 4 49.12 -16.80 -65.25
C ASP A 4 48.37 -16.94 -63.92
N GLN A 5 48.41 -15.84 -63.17
CA GLN A 5 47.82 -15.60 -61.85
C GLN A 5 46.41 -14.99 -61.94
N SER A 6 45.59 -15.24 -60.91
CA SER A 6 44.74 -14.22 -60.25
C SER A 6 44.12 -14.87 -58.99
N SER A 7 44.57 -14.59 -57.76
CA SER A 7 44.42 -13.40 -56.91
C SER A 7 43.02 -13.16 -56.31
N SER A 8 42.85 -13.59 -55.06
CA SER A 8 42.25 -12.84 -53.94
C SER A 8 42.61 -13.60 -52.65
N ASN A 9 43.54 -13.12 -51.81
CA ASN A 9 43.33 -12.21 -50.67
C ASN A 9 42.01 -12.47 -49.93
N ASP A 10 41.93 -12.66 -48.61
CA ASP A 10 42.77 -12.13 -47.53
C ASP A 10 42.58 -12.91 -46.22
N ASN A 11 43.50 -12.65 -45.28
CA ASN A 11 43.73 -13.24 -43.96
C ASN A 11 42.52 -13.57 -43.03
N PRO A 12 42.71 -14.48 -42.05
CA PRO A 12 41.71 -14.83 -41.05
C PRO A 12 41.62 -13.76 -39.94
N GLY A 13 40.46 -13.11 -39.84
CA GLY A 13 40.14 -12.21 -38.72
C GLY A 13 39.79 -13.00 -37.44
N PRO A 14 40.36 -12.64 -36.27
CA PRO A 14 40.20 -13.42 -35.04
C PRO A 14 38.96 -13.03 -34.22
N LYS A 15 38.45 -14.01 -33.45
CA LYS A 15 37.64 -13.88 -32.21
C LYS A 15 36.25 -13.24 -32.31
N LYS A 16 35.26 -14.04 -32.75
CA LYS A 16 33.82 -13.84 -32.45
C LYS A 16 33.24 -14.88 -31.47
N GLY A 17 34.08 -15.58 -30.71
CA GLY A 17 33.65 -16.64 -29.80
C GLY A 17 33.75 -16.33 -28.30
N PHE A 18 34.47 -15.28 -27.89
CA PHE A 18 34.77 -15.02 -26.48
C PHE A 18 33.90 -13.93 -25.84
N LEU A 19 33.29 -13.04 -26.64
CA LEU A 19 32.46 -11.95 -26.11
C LEU A 19 30.98 -12.32 -25.95
N THR A 20 30.48 -13.32 -26.68
CA THR A 20 29.12 -13.85 -26.50
C THR A 20 29.01 -14.81 -25.31
N LEU A 21 30.11 -15.46 -24.92
CA LEU A 21 30.19 -16.28 -23.71
C LEU A 21 30.39 -15.43 -22.44
N LEU A 22 30.93 -14.21 -22.57
CA LEU A 22 31.14 -13.31 -21.43
C LEU A 22 29.82 -12.67 -20.98
N ASN A 23 28.89 -12.36 -21.89
CA ASN A 23 27.54 -11.90 -21.52
C ASN A 23 26.69 -12.98 -20.84
N GLN A 24 26.99 -14.27 -21.03
CA GLN A 24 26.38 -15.36 -20.26
C GLN A 24 27.01 -15.57 -18.88
N TRP A 25 28.11 -14.88 -18.57
CA TRP A 25 28.83 -15.01 -17.30
C TRP A 25 28.54 -13.87 -16.31
N PHE A 26 27.86 -12.78 -16.74
CA PHE A 26 27.63 -11.60 -15.91
C PHE A 26 26.20 -11.42 -15.36
N HIS A 27 25.28 -12.34 -15.64
CA HIS A 27 24.10 -12.54 -14.80
C HIS A 27 24.10 -13.99 -14.35
N GLY A 28 24.87 -14.28 -13.28
CA GLY A 28 24.78 -15.57 -12.62
C GLY A 28 23.34 -15.83 -12.17
N GLU A 29 22.94 -17.10 -12.08
CA GLU A 29 21.67 -17.45 -11.43
C GLU A 29 21.60 -16.75 -10.07
N PRO A 30 20.48 -16.07 -9.74
CA PRO A 30 20.36 -15.35 -8.48
C PRO A 30 20.55 -16.33 -7.32
N LYS A 31 21.49 -16.03 -6.42
CA LYS A 31 21.87 -16.95 -5.32
C LYS A 31 21.25 -16.56 -3.99
N ASN A 32 20.81 -15.30 -3.90
CA ASN A 32 20.20 -14.73 -2.72
C ASN A 32 19.05 -13.80 -3.13
N ARG A 33 18.33 -13.26 -2.14
CA ARG A 33 17.19 -12.36 -2.36
C ARG A 33 17.62 -11.09 -3.09
N ASP A 34 18.73 -10.47 -2.71
CA ASP A 34 19.20 -9.21 -3.30
C ASP A 34 19.54 -9.40 -4.79
N ASP A 35 20.20 -10.50 -5.15
CA ASP A 35 20.47 -10.86 -6.55
C ASP A 35 19.16 -11.02 -7.36
N LEU A 36 18.12 -11.60 -6.74
CA LEU A 36 16.81 -11.78 -7.38
C LEU A 36 16.07 -10.44 -7.54
N MET A 37 16.17 -9.55 -6.55
CA MET A 37 15.60 -8.19 -6.63
C MET A 37 16.30 -7.36 -7.69
N GLU A 38 17.64 -7.46 -7.79
CA GLU A 38 18.41 -6.82 -8.85
C GLU A 38 17.96 -7.33 -10.22
N LEU A 39 17.77 -8.65 -10.38
CA LEU A 39 17.26 -9.24 -11.62
C LEU A 39 15.85 -8.74 -12.00
N ILE A 40 14.96 -8.57 -11.03
CA ILE A 40 13.61 -8.02 -11.25
C ILE A 40 13.71 -6.57 -11.76
N ARG A 41 14.53 -5.72 -11.11
CA ARG A 41 14.74 -4.32 -11.52
C ARG A 41 15.40 -4.21 -12.89
N ASP A 42 16.40 -5.04 -13.15
CA ASP A 42 17.02 -5.16 -14.48
C ASP A 42 16.01 -5.54 -15.56
N SER A 43 15.03 -6.38 -15.22
CA SER A 43 14.00 -6.82 -16.16
C SER A 43 13.05 -5.68 -16.54
N GLU A 44 12.74 -4.78 -15.60
CA GLU A 44 12.00 -3.55 -15.87
C GLU A 44 12.80 -2.59 -16.75
N GLN A 45 14.09 -2.36 -16.43
CA GLN A 45 14.95 -1.49 -17.25
C GLN A 45 15.12 -2.00 -18.69
N LYS A 46 15.06 -3.32 -18.88
CA LYS A 46 15.10 -4.00 -20.19
C LYS A 46 13.72 -4.08 -20.86
N GLU A 47 12.69 -3.45 -20.28
CA GLU A 47 11.30 -3.43 -20.77
C GLU A 47 10.68 -4.84 -20.92
N LEU A 48 11.15 -5.82 -20.14
CA LEU A 48 10.59 -7.19 -20.13
C LEU A 48 9.35 -7.30 -19.27
N ILE A 49 9.25 -6.46 -18.25
CA ILE A 49 8.11 -6.29 -17.36
C ILE A 49 7.84 -4.79 -17.21
N ASP A 50 6.58 -4.43 -16.98
CA ASP A 50 6.20 -3.07 -16.65
C ASP A 50 6.48 -2.74 -15.16
N PRO A 51 6.46 -1.44 -14.79
CA PRO A 51 6.70 -1.01 -13.40
C PRO A 51 5.73 -1.61 -12.38
N ASP A 52 4.47 -1.84 -12.73
CA ASP A 52 3.46 -2.38 -11.81
C ASP A 52 3.73 -3.86 -11.54
N THR A 53 4.10 -4.61 -12.59
CA THR A 53 4.56 -6.00 -12.46
C THR A 53 5.80 -6.10 -11.58
N ARG A 54 6.76 -5.17 -11.73
CA ARG A 54 7.94 -5.11 -10.84
C ARG A 54 7.49 -4.89 -9.39
N ASP A 55 6.65 -3.90 -9.12
CA ASP A 55 6.17 -3.59 -7.77
C ASP A 55 5.44 -4.78 -7.12
N MET A 56 4.59 -5.46 -7.88
CA MET A 56 3.94 -6.69 -7.42
C MET A 56 4.93 -7.80 -7.08
N LEU A 57 5.97 -8.00 -7.90
CA LEU A 57 7.00 -8.99 -7.62
C LEU A 57 7.80 -8.63 -6.37
N GLU A 58 8.16 -7.36 -6.18
CA GLU A 58 8.83 -6.89 -4.96
C GLU A 58 7.94 -7.12 -3.72
N GLY A 59 6.65 -6.78 -3.78
CA GLY A 59 5.69 -6.99 -2.70
C GLY A 59 5.51 -8.47 -2.30
N VAL A 60 5.50 -9.39 -3.28
CA VAL A 60 5.50 -10.83 -3.02
C VAL A 60 6.75 -11.26 -2.24
N MET A 61 7.91 -10.68 -2.54
CA MET A 61 9.15 -10.98 -1.83
C MET A 61 9.12 -10.48 -0.39
N ASP A 62 8.47 -9.36 -0.11
CA ASP A 62 8.36 -8.77 1.22
C ASP A 62 7.47 -9.58 2.17
N ILE A 63 6.34 -10.12 1.67
CA ILE A 63 5.44 -10.97 2.45
C ILE A 63 6.15 -12.18 3.07
N ALA A 64 7.18 -12.70 2.42
CA ALA A 64 7.93 -13.83 2.94
C ALA A 64 8.70 -13.49 4.23
N GLU A 65 9.13 -12.24 4.41
CA GLU A 65 9.96 -11.82 5.54
C GLU A 65 9.14 -11.14 6.66
N GLN A 66 7.97 -10.61 6.33
CA GLN A 66 7.11 -9.91 7.28
C GLN A 66 6.38 -10.83 8.28
N ARG A 67 6.08 -10.25 9.44
CA ARG A 67 5.26 -10.83 10.49
C ARG A 67 3.95 -10.06 10.64
N VAL A 68 2.96 -10.69 11.25
CA VAL A 68 1.62 -10.11 11.45
C VAL A 68 1.69 -8.77 12.20
N ARG A 69 2.56 -8.64 13.20
CA ARG A 69 2.74 -7.36 13.93
C ARG A 69 3.20 -6.20 13.05
N ASP A 70 3.83 -6.48 11.91
CA ASP A 70 4.40 -5.47 11.04
C ASP A 70 3.29 -4.85 10.14
N ILE A 71 2.12 -5.50 10.05
CA ILE A 71 1.03 -5.14 9.13
C ILE A 71 -0.33 -5.00 9.83
N MET A 72 -0.42 -5.32 11.12
CA MET A 72 -1.69 -5.30 11.83
C MET A 72 -2.20 -3.87 12.05
N ILE A 73 -3.52 -3.73 12.03
CA ILE A 73 -4.20 -2.52 12.52
C ILE A 73 -4.09 -2.51 14.05
N PRO A 74 -3.43 -1.50 14.66
CA PRO A 74 -3.24 -1.45 16.11
C PRO A 74 -4.58 -1.38 16.85
N ARG A 75 -4.66 -1.99 18.04
CA ARG A 75 -5.85 -1.99 18.90
C ARG A 75 -6.55 -0.64 19.05
N SER A 76 -5.77 0.44 19.19
CA SER A 76 -6.31 1.79 19.34
C SER A 76 -7.14 2.24 18.14
N GLN A 77 -6.78 1.80 16.94
CA GLN A 77 -7.39 2.16 15.65
C GLN A 77 -8.52 1.22 15.24
N ILE A 78 -8.70 0.08 15.92
CA ILE A 78 -9.78 -0.86 15.60
C ILE A 78 -11.15 -0.20 15.82
N VAL A 79 -11.98 -0.17 14.79
CA VAL A 79 -13.41 0.12 14.89
C VAL A 79 -14.13 -1.13 15.40
N THR A 80 -14.84 -1.01 16.53
CA THR A 80 -15.49 -2.14 17.21
C THR A 80 -16.96 -1.86 17.46
N LEU A 81 -17.76 -2.92 17.54
CA LEU A 81 -19.14 -2.87 18.03
C LEU A 81 -19.22 -3.45 19.46
N LYS A 82 -20.24 -3.07 20.21
CA LYS A 82 -20.52 -3.66 21.53
C LYS A 82 -21.63 -4.68 21.42
N ARG A 83 -21.53 -5.76 22.19
CA ARG A 83 -22.53 -6.85 22.22
C ARG A 83 -23.95 -6.36 22.44
N ASN A 84 -24.12 -5.36 23.30
CA ASN A 84 -25.43 -4.86 23.73
C ASN A 84 -25.93 -3.66 22.91
N GLN A 85 -25.29 -3.35 21.78
CA GLN A 85 -25.79 -2.31 20.86
C GLN A 85 -27.09 -2.75 20.19
N THR A 86 -27.96 -1.78 19.98
CA THR A 86 -29.15 -1.94 19.13
C THR A 86 -28.74 -2.05 17.66
N LEU A 87 -29.69 -2.47 16.81
CA LEU A 87 -29.44 -2.55 15.37
C LEU A 87 -29.06 -1.18 14.79
N ASP A 88 -29.79 -0.13 15.17
CA ASP A 88 -29.57 1.24 14.66
C ASP A 88 -28.17 1.74 15.07
N GLU A 89 -27.77 1.57 16.32
CA GLU A 89 -26.42 1.94 16.78
C GLU A 89 -25.30 1.16 16.05
N CYS A 90 -25.56 -0.10 15.67
CA CYS A 90 -24.61 -0.85 14.87
C CYS A 90 -24.53 -0.27 13.44
N LEU A 91 -25.67 0.05 12.85
CA LEU A 91 -25.75 0.61 11.50
C LEU A 91 -25.04 1.96 11.41
N ASP A 92 -25.17 2.82 12.40
CA ASP A 92 -24.46 4.11 12.44
C ASP A 92 -22.94 3.90 12.30
N VAL A 93 -22.35 3.02 13.13
CA VAL A 93 -20.91 2.71 13.06
C VAL A 93 -20.53 2.06 11.73
N ILE A 94 -21.37 1.16 11.21
CA ILE A 94 -21.10 0.45 9.95
C ILE A 94 -21.11 1.40 8.76
N ILE A 95 -22.05 2.33 8.73
CA ILE A 95 -22.19 3.32 7.65
C ILE A 95 -21.04 4.32 7.72
N ASP A 96 -20.75 4.86 8.91
CA ASP A 96 -19.68 5.85 9.10
C ASP A 96 -18.30 5.30 8.75
N SER A 97 -18.02 4.03 9.07
CA SER A 97 -16.71 3.43 8.83
C SER A 97 -16.60 2.71 7.49
N ALA A 98 -17.71 2.45 6.80
CA ALA A 98 -17.80 1.68 5.55
C ALA A 98 -17.09 0.31 5.56
N HIS A 99 -16.87 -0.31 6.74
CA HIS A 99 -16.17 -1.60 6.82
C HIS A 99 -17.13 -2.78 6.64
N SER A 100 -16.59 -3.91 6.17
CA SER A 100 -17.37 -5.14 5.99
C SER A 100 -17.46 -6.01 7.25
N ARG A 101 -16.51 -5.89 8.19
CA ARG A 101 -16.35 -6.78 9.35
C ARG A 101 -15.93 -5.99 10.58
N PHE A 102 -16.52 -6.35 11.72
CA PHE A 102 -16.32 -5.63 12.97
C PHE A 102 -16.09 -6.61 14.12
N PRO A 103 -15.02 -6.44 14.90
CA PRO A 103 -14.89 -7.09 16.19
C PRO A 103 -16.00 -6.62 17.13
N VAL A 104 -16.65 -7.57 17.78
CA VAL A 104 -17.68 -7.32 18.79
C VAL A 104 -17.07 -7.54 20.16
N ILE A 105 -17.17 -6.52 21.01
CA ILE A 105 -16.61 -6.50 22.36
C ILE A 105 -17.71 -6.51 23.42
N SER A 106 -17.36 -6.94 24.63
CA SER A 106 -18.22 -6.83 25.81
C SER A 106 -18.19 -5.42 26.40
N GLU A 107 -17.13 -5.12 27.14
CA GLU A 107 -16.90 -3.89 27.89
C GLU A 107 -15.71 -3.10 27.32
N ASP A 108 -14.64 -3.80 26.91
CA ASP A 108 -13.39 -3.22 26.43
C ASP A 108 -12.82 -3.95 25.21
N LYS A 109 -11.82 -3.32 24.58
CA LYS A 109 -11.11 -3.88 23.41
C LYS A 109 -10.16 -5.03 23.75
N ASP A 110 -9.98 -5.37 25.03
CA ASP A 110 -9.17 -6.53 25.43
C ASP A 110 -9.95 -7.84 25.28
N HIS A 111 -11.28 -7.77 25.26
CA HIS A 111 -12.16 -8.94 25.18
C HIS A 111 -13.05 -8.91 23.93
N ILE A 112 -12.55 -9.51 22.86
CA ILE A 112 -13.32 -9.72 21.63
C ILE A 112 -14.12 -11.01 21.75
N GLU A 113 -15.44 -10.88 21.74
CA GLU A 113 -16.36 -12.01 21.80
C GLU A 113 -16.54 -12.71 20.45
N GLY A 114 -16.36 -11.97 19.36
CA GLY A 114 -16.53 -12.48 18.02
C GLY A 114 -16.44 -11.41 16.95
N LEU A 115 -16.92 -11.75 15.75
CA LEU A 115 -16.97 -10.90 14.58
C LEU A 115 -18.41 -10.78 14.08
N LEU A 116 -18.81 -9.56 13.76
CA LEU A 116 -20.02 -9.27 12.98
C LEU A 116 -19.60 -8.99 11.53
N MET A 117 -20.34 -9.54 10.56
CA MET A 117 -20.25 -9.09 9.16
C MET A 117 -21.42 -8.16 8.86
N ALA A 118 -21.16 -6.99 8.27
CA ALA A 118 -22.21 -6.00 7.98
C ALA A 118 -23.36 -6.59 7.15
N LYS A 119 -23.02 -7.41 6.14
CA LYS A 119 -24.01 -8.12 5.30
C LYS A 119 -24.94 -9.06 6.08
N ASP A 120 -24.53 -9.54 7.24
CA ASP A 120 -25.36 -10.43 8.07
C ASP A 120 -26.49 -9.66 8.77
N LEU A 121 -26.48 -8.32 8.72
CA LEU A 121 -27.59 -7.48 9.18
C LEU A 121 -28.73 -7.38 8.17
N LEU A 122 -28.49 -7.65 6.88
CA LEU A 122 -29.49 -7.54 5.81
C LEU A 122 -30.80 -8.31 6.08
N PRO A 123 -30.78 -9.53 6.66
CA PRO A 123 -32.01 -10.25 6.99
C PRO A 123 -32.93 -9.50 7.97
N PHE A 124 -32.39 -8.63 8.83
CA PHE A 124 -33.15 -7.85 9.82
C PHE A 124 -33.75 -6.57 9.25
N MET A 125 -33.41 -6.20 8.01
CA MET A 125 -33.90 -4.97 7.36
C MET A 125 -35.24 -5.16 6.63
N ARG A 126 -35.80 -6.39 6.62
CA ARG A 126 -37.07 -6.68 5.97
C ARG A 126 -38.26 -6.30 6.86
N THR A 127 -39.38 -5.92 6.24
CA THR A 127 -40.62 -5.59 6.96
C THR A 127 -41.18 -6.75 7.77
N ASP A 128 -40.93 -8.00 7.35
CA ASP A 128 -41.31 -9.23 8.03
C ASP A 128 -40.15 -9.88 8.81
N ALA A 129 -39.09 -9.12 9.08
CA ALA A 129 -37.93 -9.62 9.79
C ALA A 129 -38.24 -9.94 11.27
N GLU A 130 -37.52 -10.93 11.78
CA GLU A 130 -37.42 -11.13 13.22
C GLU A 130 -36.64 -9.99 13.89
N PRO A 131 -36.85 -9.73 15.19
CA PRO A 131 -36.06 -8.75 15.92
C PRO A 131 -34.56 -9.08 15.86
N PHE A 132 -33.74 -8.04 15.69
CA PHE A 132 -32.29 -8.15 15.72
C PHE A 132 -31.81 -8.77 17.04
N SER A 133 -30.84 -9.68 16.90
CA SER A 133 -30.13 -10.28 18.03
C SER A 133 -28.69 -10.53 17.61
N MET A 134 -27.76 -9.88 18.32
CA MET A 134 -26.32 -10.03 18.08
C MET A 134 -25.89 -11.50 18.07
N ASP A 135 -26.43 -12.31 18.99
CA ASP A 135 -26.12 -13.74 19.11
C ASP A 135 -26.36 -14.57 17.85
N LYS A 136 -27.31 -14.17 17.00
CA LYS A 136 -27.62 -14.91 15.77
C LYS A 136 -26.61 -14.67 14.66
N VAL A 137 -25.88 -13.56 14.72
CA VAL A 137 -24.94 -13.11 13.68
C VAL A 137 -23.51 -13.03 14.16
N LEU A 138 -23.28 -13.17 15.46
CA LEU A 138 -21.95 -13.20 16.06
C LEU A 138 -21.22 -14.47 15.65
N ARG A 139 -20.12 -14.31 14.92
CA ARG A 139 -19.25 -15.41 14.48
C ARG A 139 -18.03 -15.49 15.38
N SER A 140 -17.49 -16.68 15.59
CA SER A 140 -16.22 -16.83 16.32
C SER A 140 -15.09 -16.11 15.58
N ALA A 141 -14.30 -15.34 16.33
CA ALA A 141 -13.10 -14.70 15.82
C ALA A 141 -11.92 -15.69 15.78
N VAL A 142 -11.14 -15.66 14.70
CA VAL A 142 -9.86 -16.39 14.63
C VAL A 142 -8.79 -15.53 15.29
N VAL A 143 -7.96 -16.15 16.12
CA VAL A 143 -6.89 -15.46 16.86
C VAL A 143 -5.53 -15.96 16.38
N VAL A 144 -4.60 -15.04 16.19
CA VAL A 144 -3.22 -15.32 15.74
C VAL A 144 -2.19 -14.56 16.58
N PRO A 145 -0.99 -15.11 16.81
CA PRO A 145 0.05 -14.38 17.53
C PRO A 145 0.73 -13.35 16.63
N GLU A 146 1.20 -12.25 17.21
CA GLU A 146 2.02 -11.21 16.56
C GLU A 146 3.21 -11.74 15.75
N SER A 147 3.81 -12.83 16.23
CA SER A 147 5.01 -13.44 15.65
C SER A 147 4.74 -14.30 14.42
N LYS A 148 3.47 -14.54 14.07
CA LYS A 148 3.08 -15.34 12.90
C LYS A 148 3.59 -14.68 11.61
N ARG A 149 4.06 -15.49 10.65
CA ARG A 149 4.50 -14.99 9.35
C ARG A 149 3.30 -14.68 8.44
N VAL A 150 3.40 -13.60 7.67
CA VAL A 150 2.33 -13.12 6.78
C VAL A 150 2.01 -14.14 5.68
N ASP A 151 3.03 -14.75 5.05
CA ASP A 151 2.88 -15.82 4.05
C ASP A 151 2.04 -17.02 4.56
N ARG A 152 2.19 -17.38 5.83
CA ARG A 152 1.41 -18.45 6.47
C ARG A 152 -0.02 -18.00 6.75
N LEU A 153 -0.21 -16.77 7.23
CA LEU A 153 -1.53 -16.22 7.46
C LEU A 153 -2.33 -16.12 6.15
N LEU A 154 -1.73 -15.62 5.07
CA LEU A 154 -2.36 -15.54 3.74
C LEU A 154 -2.83 -16.91 3.25
N LYS A 155 -2.01 -17.95 3.46
CA LYS A 155 -2.39 -19.33 3.12
C LYS A 155 -3.57 -19.81 3.96
N GLU A 156 -3.64 -19.44 5.23
CA GLU A 156 -4.76 -19.78 6.11
C GLU A 156 -6.05 -19.05 5.72
N PHE A 157 -5.99 -17.74 5.46
CA PHE A 157 -7.14 -16.99 4.93
C PHE A 157 -7.73 -17.65 3.69
N ARG A 158 -6.88 -18.02 2.71
CA ARG A 158 -7.32 -18.68 1.47
C ARG A 158 -7.90 -20.07 1.68
N SER A 159 -7.31 -20.88 2.56
CA SER A 159 -7.71 -22.29 2.76
C SER A 159 -8.92 -22.45 3.67
N GLN A 160 -9.02 -21.62 4.72
CA GLN A 160 -10.09 -21.68 5.72
C GLN A 160 -11.22 -20.70 5.42
N ARG A 161 -11.06 -19.81 4.43
CA ARG A 161 -12.08 -18.86 3.95
C ARG A 161 -12.58 -17.88 5.02
N TYR A 162 -11.67 -17.42 5.87
CA TYR A 162 -11.89 -16.26 6.73
C TYR A 162 -10.96 -15.12 6.27
N HIS A 163 -11.36 -13.87 6.55
CA HIS A 163 -10.75 -12.67 5.96
C HIS A 163 -10.29 -11.66 7.02
N MET A 164 -10.47 -11.98 8.30
CA MET A 164 -10.06 -11.13 9.42
C MET A 164 -9.63 -12.03 10.58
N ALA A 165 -8.53 -11.68 11.22
CA ALA A 165 -8.03 -12.33 12.43
C ALA A 165 -7.69 -11.29 13.49
N ILE A 166 -7.90 -11.65 14.75
CA ILE A 166 -7.49 -10.87 15.91
C ILE A 166 -6.05 -11.23 16.27
N VAL A 167 -5.22 -10.23 16.46
CA VAL A 167 -3.82 -10.39 16.81
C VAL A 167 -3.66 -10.28 18.33
N ILE A 168 -2.98 -11.24 18.93
CA ILE A 168 -2.70 -11.27 20.36
C ILE A 168 -1.20 -11.25 20.67
N ASP A 169 -0.88 -10.66 21.83
CA ASP A 169 0.44 -10.68 22.45
C ASP A 169 0.70 -12.01 23.19
N GLU A 170 1.88 -12.12 23.82
CA GLU A 170 2.26 -13.31 24.58
C GLU A 170 1.48 -13.51 25.88
N PHE A 171 0.78 -12.48 26.35
CA PHE A 171 -0.04 -12.51 27.56
C PHE A 171 -1.52 -12.78 27.26
N GLY A 172 -1.88 -12.89 25.97
CA GLY A 172 -3.25 -13.12 25.50
C GLY A 172 -4.08 -11.84 25.37
N GLY A 173 -3.45 -10.66 25.50
CA GLY A 173 -4.07 -9.37 25.24
C GLY A 173 -4.23 -9.12 23.75
N VAL A 174 -5.25 -8.34 23.37
CA VAL A 174 -5.47 -7.94 21.97
C VAL A 174 -4.48 -6.84 21.59
N SER A 175 -3.61 -7.13 20.64
CA SER A 175 -2.65 -6.18 20.07
C SER A 175 -3.24 -5.41 18.88
N GLY A 176 -4.11 -6.08 18.12
CA GLY A 176 -4.58 -5.55 16.85
C GLY A 176 -5.53 -6.49 16.13
N LEU A 177 -5.80 -6.19 14.86
CA LEU A 177 -6.40 -7.12 13.91
C LEU A 177 -5.66 -7.06 12.58
N VAL A 178 -5.87 -8.06 11.74
CA VAL A 178 -5.30 -8.13 10.39
C VAL A 178 -6.33 -8.70 9.44
N THR A 179 -6.40 -8.15 8.24
CA THR A 179 -7.32 -8.58 7.19
C THR A 179 -6.59 -9.24 6.03
N ILE A 180 -7.32 -9.90 5.12
CA ILE A 180 -6.70 -10.44 3.91
C ILE A 180 -6.37 -9.30 2.95
N GLU A 181 -7.19 -8.26 2.95
CA GLU A 181 -7.07 -7.05 2.16
C GLU A 181 -5.73 -6.35 2.45
N ASP A 182 -5.37 -6.17 3.73
CA ASP A 182 -4.08 -5.58 4.15
C ASP A 182 -2.88 -6.37 3.61
N ILE A 183 -3.01 -7.71 3.49
CA ILE A 183 -1.93 -8.55 2.95
C ILE A 183 -1.83 -8.42 1.43
N LEU A 184 -2.97 -8.29 0.74
CA LEU A 184 -3.00 -8.15 -0.71
C LEU A 184 -2.47 -6.79 -1.14
N GLU A 185 -2.74 -5.74 -0.36
CA GLU A 185 -2.22 -4.39 -0.56
C GLU A 185 -0.69 -4.34 -0.56
N LEU A 186 -0.02 -5.19 0.23
CA LEU A 186 1.45 -5.30 0.19
C LEU A 186 2.00 -5.81 -1.15
N ILE A 187 1.19 -6.57 -1.90
CA ILE A 187 1.56 -7.06 -3.23
C ILE A 187 1.14 -6.04 -4.27
N VAL A 188 -0.15 -5.70 -4.28
CA VAL A 188 -0.76 -4.97 -5.38
C VAL A 188 -0.52 -3.47 -5.25
N GLY A 189 -0.20 -2.99 -4.05
CA GLY A 189 -0.30 -1.57 -3.70
C GLY A 189 -1.74 -1.21 -3.33
N GLU A 190 -1.97 0.09 -3.17
CA GLU A 190 -3.32 0.65 -3.10
C GLU A 190 -4.07 0.27 -4.37
N ILE A 191 -5.19 -0.44 -4.22
CA ILE A 191 -6.07 -0.76 -5.34
C ILE A 191 -7.08 0.38 -5.42
N GLU A 192 -6.99 1.18 -6.48
CA GLU A 192 -7.98 2.21 -6.81
C GLU A 192 -9.37 1.54 -6.91
N ASP A 193 -10.31 2.00 -6.09
CA ASP A 193 -11.66 1.44 -6.06
C ASP A 193 -12.39 1.75 -7.37
N GLU A 194 -13.34 0.92 -7.77
CA GLU A 194 -14.17 1.14 -8.96
C GLU A 194 -15.06 2.40 -8.84
N TYR A 195 -15.13 2.97 -7.64
CA TYR A 195 -15.81 4.22 -7.29
C TYR A 195 -14.85 5.40 -7.04
N ASP A 196 -13.53 5.21 -7.21
CA ASP A 196 -12.59 6.32 -7.26
C ASP A 196 -12.74 6.98 -8.64
N ASP A 197 -13.67 7.92 -8.74
CA ASP A 197 -13.70 8.88 -9.85
C ASP A 197 -12.38 9.68 -9.80
N GLU A 198 -11.47 9.32 -10.70
CA GLU A 198 -10.07 9.77 -10.73
C GLU A 198 -9.85 11.26 -11.07
N ASP A 199 -10.87 12.07 -11.32
CA ASP A 199 -10.65 13.36 -11.99
C ASP A 199 -10.55 14.61 -11.10
N ASP A 200 -11.10 14.68 -9.88
CA ASP A 200 -11.25 16.02 -9.23
C ASP A 200 -10.66 16.23 -7.82
N ILE A 201 -10.04 15.23 -7.16
CA ILE A 201 -9.53 15.43 -5.78
C ILE A 201 -8.00 15.37 -5.71
N ASP A 202 -7.37 16.54 -5.71
CA ASP A 202 -5.92 16.72 -5.59
C ASP A 202 -5.35 16.34 -4.22
N ILE A 203 -6.14 16.49 -3.15
CA ILE A 203 -5.73 16.28 -1.76
C ILE A 203 -6.75 15.38 -1.07
N ARG A 204 -6.33 14.18 -0.67
CA ARG A 204 -7.17 13.20 0.03
C ARG A 204 -6.69 13.02 1.49
N PRO A 205 -7.58 13.07 2.49
CA PRO A 205 -7.21 12.77 3.87
C PRO A 205 -6.98 11.27 4.07
N LEU A 206 -5.85 10.88 4.66
CA LEU A 206 -5.56 9.49 5.06
C LEU A 206 -5.76 9.30 6.56
N SER A 207 -5.42 10.31 7.35
CA SER A 207 -5.64 10.36 8.79
C SER A 207 -5.69 11.81 9.28
N ARG A 208 -5.87 12.02 10.59
CA ARG A 208 -5.88 13.36 11.19
C ARG A 208 -4.66 14.21 10.86
N HIS A 209 -3.49 13.61 10.66
CA HIS A 209 -2.25 14.34 10.38
C HIS A 209 -1.56 13.86 9.09
N ALA A 210 -2.22 13.06 8.25
CA ALA A 210 -1.62 12.52 7.04
C ALA A 210 -2.56 12.66 5.85
N TYR A 211 -2.03 13.15 4.74
CA TYR A 211 -2.77 13.45 3.51
C TYR A 211 -2.04 12.87 2.32
N SER A 212 -2.79 12.34 1.36
CA SER A 212 -2.31 11.94 0.04
C SER A 212 -2.50 13.12 -0.91
N VAL A 213 -1.43 13.58 -1.55
CA VAL A 213 -1.44 14.77 -2.40
C VAL A 213 -0.86 14.44 -3.77
N ARG A 214 -1.59 14.76 -4.84
CA ARG A 214 -1.10 14.62 -6.22
C ARG A 214 0.08 15.57 -6.42
N ALA A 215 1.15 15.09 -7.04
CA ALA A 215 2.32 15.93 -7.31
C ALA A 215 2.03 17.09 -8.28
N LEU A 216 0.91 17.03 -9.01
CA LEU A 216 0.43 18.10 -9.88
C LEU A 216 -0.41 19.16 -9.17
N THR A 217 -0.80 18.94 -7.89
CA THR A 217 -1.49 19.95 -7.07
C THR A 217 -0.71 21.26 -7.11
N GLN A 218 -1.38 22.37 -7.45
CA GLN A 218 -0.73 23.67 -7.49
C GLN A 218 -0.34 24.10 -6.07
N ILE A 219 0.77 24.82 -5.96
CA ILE A 219 1.24 25.33 -4.67
C ILE A 219 0.21 26.30 -4.08
N GLU A 220 -0.48 27.07 -4.92
CA GLU A 220 -1.57 27.95 -4.51
C GLU A 220 -2.70 27.17 -3.81
N ASP A 221 -3.23 26.13 -4.47
CA ASP A 221 -4.32 25.29 -3.94
C ASP A 221 -3.90 24.59 -2.64
N PHE A 222 -2.65 24.09 -2.58
CA PHE A 222 -2.11 23.48 -1.37
C PHE A 222 -1.99 24.52 -0.23
N ASN A 223 -1.51 25.72 -0.51
CA ASN A 223 -1.39 26.79 0.48
C ASN A 223 -2.77 27.19 1.03
N GLU A 224 -3.78 27.27 0.18
CA GLU A 224 -5.16 27.53 0.59
C GLU A 224 -5.68 26.42 1.51
N ALA A 225 -5.55 25.15 1.10
CA ALA A 225 -6.06 24.00 1.85
C ALA A 225 -5.35 23.81 3.20
N PHE A 226 -4.02 23.94 3.24
CA PHE A 226 -3.20 23.63 4.42
C PHE A 226 -2.81 24.86 5.25
N GLY A 227 -3.19 26.07 4.83
CA GLY A 227 -2.80 27.32 5.48
C GLY A 227 -1.29 27.60 5.41
N THR A 228 -0.60 27.05 4.42
CA THR A 228 0.85 27.21 4.23
C THR A 228 1.18 28.43 3.36
N HIS A 229 2.48 28.73 3.26
CA HIS A 229 3.00 29.88 2.50
C HIS A 229 4.21 29.45 1.65
N PHE A 230 4.12 28.29 1.01
CA PHE A 230 5.18 27.83 0.11
C PHE A 230 5.28 28.74 -1.11
N SER A 231 6.51 28.99 -1.58
CA SER A 231 6.78 29.85 -2.74
C SER A 231 6.48 29.12 -4.04
N ASP A 232 5.86 29.82 -4.97
CA ASP A 232 5.55 29.40 -6.34
C ASP A 232 6.42 30.09 -7.41
N GLU A 233 7.48 30.81 -7.02
CA GLU A 233 8.29 31.62 -7.95
C GLU A 233 9.12 30.79 -8.96
N GLU A 234 9.61 29.61 -8.54
CA GLU A 234 10.48 28.75 -9.37
C GLU A 234 9.76 27.51 -9.92
N VAL A 235 8.70 27.07 -9.23
CA VAL A 235 7.94 25.84 -9.53
C VAL A 235 6.48 26.06 -9.16
N ASP A 236 5.57 25.49 -9.95
CA ASP A 236 4.13 25.75 -9.77
C ASP A 236 3.40 24.67 -8.95
N THR A 237 4.00 23.47 -8.79
CA THR A 237 3.32 22.30 -8.19
C THR A 237 4.06 21.74 -6.98
N ILE A 238 3.34 20.99 -6.14
CA ILE A 238 3.92 20.30 -4.97
C ILE A 238 5.02 19.31 -5.37
N GLY A 239 4.87 18.60 -6.49
CA GLY A 239 5.92 17.75 -7.03
C GLY A 239 7.19 18.54 -7.39
N GLY A 240 7.03 19.72 -7.98
CA GLY A 240 8.12 20.64 -8.27
C GLY A 240 8.82 21.12 -6.99
N LEU A 241 8.05 21.57 -6.00
CA LEU A 241 8.54 22.02 -4.69
C LEU A 241 9.36 20.93 -3.99
N VAL A 242 8.81 19.72 -3.90
CA VAL A 242 9.48 18.59 -3.25
C VAL A 242 10.75 18.21 -4.00
N MET A 243 10.71 18.13 -5.33
CA MET A 243 11.88 17.80 -6.14
C MET A 243 12.97 18.88 -6.05
N GLN A 244 12.59 20.16 -6.01
CA GLN A 244 13.52 21.28 -5.81
C GLN A 244 14.20 21.20 -4.43
N ALA A 245 13.44 20.85 -3.38
CA ALA A 245 13.97 20.68 -2.04
C ALA A 245 14.95 19.50 -1.94
N PHE A 246 14.70 18.39 -2.66
CA PHE A 246 15.65 17.27 -2.76
C PHE A 246 16.88 17.61 -3.62
N GLY A 247 16.73 18.45 -4.64
CA GLY A 247 17.78 18.76 -5.62
C GLY A 247 18.04 17.64 -6.65
N HIS A 248 17.23 16.59 -6.63
CA HIS A 248 17.19 15.50 -7.60
C HIS A 248 15.77 14.94 -7.68
N LEU A 249 15.50 14.05 -8.64
CA LEU A 249 14.27 13.27 -8.66
C LEU A 249 14.34 12.18 -7.56
N PRO A 250 13.49 12.24 -6.52
CA PRO A 250 13.52 11.25 -5.44
C PRO A 250 12.82 9.94 -5.82
N ALA A 251 13.30 8.83 -5.28
CA ALA A 251 12.69 7.52 -5.37
C ALA A 251 11.55 7.36 -4.36
N ARG A 252 10.70 6.35 -4.59
CA ARG A 252 9.65 5.93 -3.65
C ARG A 252 10.22 5.66 -2.26
N GLY A 253 9.55 6.19 -1.24
CA GLY A 253 9.91 6.07 0.17
C GLY A 253 10.83 7.18 0.69
N GLU A 254 11.48 7.96 -0.18
CA GLU A 254 12.29 9.10 0.25
C GLU A 254 11.43 10.16 0.93
N THR A 255 11.99 10.82 1.95
CA THR A 255 11.26 11.76 2.79
C THR A 255 12.06 13.06 2.98
N ILE A 256 11.39 14.20 2.91
CA ILE A 256 11.96 15.53 3.16
C ILE A 256 11.04 16.36 4.03
N THR A 257 11.57 17.38 4.70
CA THR A 257 10.79 18.30 5.53
C THR A 257 10.96 19.72 5.03
N ILE A 258 9.84 20.41 4.76
CA ILE A 258 9.77 21.79 4.27
C ILE A 258 8.82 22.55 5.20
N ASP A 259 9.30 23.60 5.85
CA ASP A 259 8.56 24.41 6.84
C ASP A 259 7.69 23.60 7.83
N ASN A 260 8.29 22.53 8.38
CA ASN A 260 7.69 21.58 9.33
C ASN A 260 6.67 20.59 8.75
N TYR A 261 6.38 20.63 7.46
CA TYR A 261 5.59 19.60 6.77
C TYR A 261 6.54 18.52 6.26
N GLN A 262 6.24 17.27 6.58
CA GLN A 262 7.03 16.14 6.10
C GLN A 262 6.37 15.56 4.84
N PHE A 263 7.11 15.57 3.74
CA PHE A 263 6.71 15.00 2.46
C PHE A 263 7.42 13.67 2.26
N LYS A 264 6.67 12.60 2.04
CA LYS A 264 7.18 11.28 1.68
C LYS A 264 6.74 10.93 0.26
N VAL A 265 7.68 10.56 -0.59
CA VAL A 265 7.41 10.17 -1.97
C VAL A 265 6.76 8.79 -1.98
N VAL A 266 5.55 8.70 -2.53
CA VAL A 266 4.79 7.44 -2.59
C VAL A 266 4.94 6.83 -3.98
N MET A 267 4.89 7.67 -5.01
CA MET A 267 5.01 7.25 -6.40
C MET A 267 5.79 8.29 -7.19
N ALA A 268 6.75 7.85 -7.99
CA ALA A 268 7.50 8.66 -8.93
C ALA A 268 7.82 7.81 -10.17
N ASP A 269 7.81 8.43 -11.35
CA ASP A 269 8.32 7.82 -12.58
C ASP A 269 9.78 8.25 -12.83
N SER A 270 10.34 7.95 -14.00
CA SER A 270 11.72 8.30 -14.35
C SER A 270 11.98 9.80 -14.58
N ARG A 271 10.94 10.64 -14.55
CA ARG A 271 11.00 12.07 -14.88
C ARG A 271 10.38 12.98 -13.83
N LYS A 272 9.40 12.51 -13.05
CA LYS A 272 8.63 13.32 -12.11
C LYS A 272 8.09 12.51 -10.94
N ILE A 273 7.76 13.23 -9.88
CA ILE A 273 6.95 12.71 -8.77
C ILE A 273 5.49 12.63 -9.25
N ILE A 274 4.78 11.58 -8.84
CA ILE A 274 3.35 11.37 -9.15
C ILE A 274 2.51 11.63 -7.91
N GLN A 275 2.89 11.06 -6.76
CA GLN A 275 2.14 11.16 -5.51
C GLN A 275 3.07 11.35 -4.31
N VAL A 276 2.65 12.19 -3.37
CA VAL A 276 3.33 12.39 -2.09
C VAL A 276 2.37 12.22 -0.92
N TYR A 277 2.85 11.64 0.18
CA TYR A 277 2.19 11.73 1.48
C TYR A 277 2.73 12.93 2.23
N VAL A 278 1.82 13.73 2.78
CA VAL A 278 2.13 14.90 3.57
C VAL A 278 1.71 14.66 5.00
N HIS A 279 2.66 14.74 5.91
CA HIS A 279 2.40 14.77 7.34
C HIS A 279 2.48 16.19 7.86
N ILE A 280 1.37 16.67 8.43
CA ILE A 280 1.27 18.03 8.98
C ILE A 280 1.77 18.06 10.44
N PRO A 281 2.28 19.20 10.94
CA PRO A 281 2.63 19.37 12.34
C PRO A 281 1.45 19.07 13.29
N ASP A 282 1.73 18.54 14.48
CA ASP A 282 0.71 18.22 15.50
C ASP A 282 -0.14 19.44 15.93
N ASP A 283 0.40 20.65 15.78
CA ASP A 283 -0.24 21.92 16.13
C ASP A 283 -0.83 22.66 14.92
N ALA A 284 -0.69 22.11 13.71
CA ALA A 284 -1.28 22.70 12.51
C ALA A 284 -2.82 22.58 12.53
N PRO A 285 -3.54 23.58 12.02
CA PRO A 285 -4.98 23.46 11.81
C PRO A 285 -5.27 22.32 10.83
N ILE A 286 -6.41 21.63 11.03
CA ILE A 286 -6.87 20.61 10.09
C ILE A 286 -7.19 21.32 8.76
N PRO A 287 -6.60 20.89 7.64
CA PRO A 287 -6.85 21.43 6.31
C PRO A 287 -8.34 21.52 5.97
N GLU A 288 -8.76 22.65 5.42
CA GLU A 288 -10.10 22.83 4.85
C GLU A 288 -10.05 22.36 3.40
N LEU A 289 -10.31 21.06 3.19
CA LEU A 289 -10.42 20.49 1.85
C LEU A 289 -11.76 20.94 1.26
N GLY A 290 -11.73 21.65 0.13
CA GLY A 290 -12.94 22.09 -0.57
C GLY A 290 -13.84 20.90 -0.84
N ASN A 291 -15.04 20.90 -0.25
CA ASN A 291 -16.09 19.96 -0.60
C ASN A 291 -16.68 20.43 -1.94
N ASP A 292 -16.04 20.07 -3.05
CA ASP A 292 -16.76 20.04 -4.31
C ASP A 292 -17.60 18.75 -4.37
N ALA A 293 -18.86 18.98 -4.75
CA ALA A 293 -20.07 18.18 -4.52
C ALA A 293 -20.09 16.77 -5.13
#